data_AF-A0A5Q4BRV4-F1
#
_entry.id   AF-A0A5Q4BRV4-F1
#
_cell.length_a   1.000
_cell.length_b   1.000
_cell.length_c   1.000
_cell.angle_alpha   90.00
_cell.angle_beta   90.00
_cell.angle_gamma   90.00
#
_symmetry.space_group_name_H-M   'P 1'
#
loop_
_entity.id
_entity.type
_entity.pdbx_description
1 polymer ?
#
loop_
_entity_poly.entity_id
_entity_poly.type
_entity_poly.pdbx_seq_one_letter_code
_entity_poly.pdbx_strand_id
1 'polypeptide(L)'
;MSKYLHIPKMPHRPTRDELLAAANGFLGRLKVRFKWVSIRSMRPWNIDEWGAFVSWFLFGHLVWVLVGTTTFFSLVIFSINTVFAQETLAKWVGDSLTESAGVTVIFESAIVPKWGDGVISFKNVFVSRRPGQVTSSVSKGSSESAAAMAATGKQTDQDGQVLEEDDGNYTQYDLTIATVNVTLSFLKWWNGKGFLKDVEVKGVRGVVDRTSVQWSDEVVDPLSYRHTHEPGDFEIDSFKLEDLLVTVHQPKGFRPFSVSIYSCELPQLRKQWLFYDFLSATHMSGSFDGSLFTIHPRQVHGTVAGEHGDIAEDVGEPSAWKKFSRLRIDGLKIDHLNRGVEGPFGWIYEGNVDIVADVMFPADLDDGITKVMSDFYDQLEDVVISNRMRLLQKDLLATTASDLLGPTPTEGHLSQAAPGDAGDQARQSLDTSDFSNSSNSSEEDRRYLIMDLRIHMNDVKAAVPLFTKDISYINQALVRPIVAYINAKKTYIPITCRIVKRVTDFDGSWSIFDCGLMDDMSAETYEAFARDIEDQQSRVRRLKKVGFWTLSLAVHALFMGMAGNVI
;
A
#
# COMPACT_ATOMS: atom_id res chain seq x y z
N MET A 1 5.65 -50.99 48.44
CA MET A 1 6.90 -51.56 47.86
C MET A 1 6.58 -52.11 46.48
N SER A 2 7.38 -51.80 45.46
CA SER A 2 7.15 -52.30 44.10
C SER A 2 7.35 -53.82 44.08
N LYS A 3 6.34 -54.59 43.65
CA LYS A 3 6.34 -56.07 43.56
C LYS A 3 7.45 -56.68 42.67
N TYR A 4 8.32 -55.85 42.09
CA TYR A 4 9.22 -56.21 41.00
C TYR A 4 10.71 -56.11 41.34
N LEU A 5 11.07 -55.72 42.57
CA LEU A 5 12.46 -55.70 43.04
C LEU A 5 12.53 -56.46 44.37
N HIS A 6 13.29 -57.56 44.40
CA HIS A 6 13.61 -58.27 45.64
C HIS A 6 14.64 -57.44 46.43
N ILE A 7 14.15 -56.55 47.28
CA ILE A 7 14.98 -55.73 48.16
C ILE A 7 14.90 -56.36 49.56
N PRO A 8 16.04 -56.72 50.19
CA PRO A 8 16.04 -57.18 51.58
C PRO A 8 15.53 -56.06 52.51
N LYS A 9 14.88 -56.40 53.64
CA LYS A 9 14.38 -55.39 54.60
C LYS A 9 15.55 -54.58 55.16
N MET A 10 15.79 -53.39 54.61
CA MET A 10 16.81 -52.46 55.08
C MET A 10 16.21 -51.49 56.12
N PRO A 11 16.96 -51.13 57.19
CA PRO A 11 16.49 -50.21 58.23
C PRO A 11 16.41 -48.74 57.81
N HIS A 12 16.84 -48.41 56.59
CA HIS A 12 16.92 -47.04 56.07
C HIS A 12 16.18 -46.94 54.72
N ARG A 13 15.84 -45.71 54.30
CA ARG A 13 15.27 -45.47 52.98
C ARG A 13 16.31 -45.90 51.92
N PRO A 14 15.96 -46.83 51.01
CA PRO A 14 16.92 -47.39 50.06
C PRO A 14 17.52 -46.30 49.18
N THR A 15 18.85 -46.34 49.04
CA THR A 15 19.62 -45.39 48.23
C THR A 15 19.57 -45.76 46.75
N ARG A 16 19.97 -44.81 45.88
CA ARG A 16 19.99 -45.01 44.42
C ARG A 16 20.80 -46.25 44.03
N ASP A 17 21.97 -46.43 44.64
CA ASP A 17 22.93 -47.46 44.25
C ASP A 17 22.49 -48.85 44.71
N GLU A 18 21.84 -48.95 45.87
CA GLU A 18 21.20 -50.18 46.35
C GLU A 18 20.04 -50.62 45.45
N LEU A 19 19.25 -49.67 44.94
CA LEU A 19 18.17 -49.95 43.99
C LEU A 19 18.70 -50.36 42.60
N LEU A 20 19.85 -49.84 42.18
CA LEU A 20 20.51 -50.22 40.93
C LEU A 20 21.19 -51.60 41.03
N ALA A 21 21.72 -51.94 42.20
CA ALA A 21 22.30 -53.24 42.50
C ALA A 21 21.22 -54.34 42.55
N ALA A 22 20.04 -54.03 43.07
CA ALA A 22 18.89 -54.96 43.14
C ALA A 22 18.13 -55.11 41.81
N ALA A 23 18.41 -54.28 40.81
CA ALA A 23 17.70 -54.29 39.53
C ALA A 23 18.32 -55.29 38.54
N ASN A 24 17.50 -56.25 38.06
CA ASN A 24 17.90 -57.21 37.04
C ASN A 24 17.75 -56.62 35.64
N GLY A 25 18.85 -56.63 34.88
CA GLY A 25 18.89 -56.21 33.47
C GLY A 25 18.88 -54.70 33.22
N PHE A 26 19.05 -54.33 31.95
CA PHE A 26 19.13 -52.94 31.49
C PHE A 26 17.85 -52.13 31.77
N LEU A 27 16.68 -52.71 31.45
CA LEU A 27 15.38 -52.05 31.64
C LEU A 27 15.06 -51.80 33.12
N GLY A 28 15.45 -52.72 34.01
CA GLY A 28 15.30 -52.55 35.46
C GLY A 28 16.11 -51.38 35.99
N ARG A 29 17.38 -51.28 35.57
CA ARG A 29 18.26 -50.15 35.93
C ARG A 29 17.79 -48.83 35.33
N LEU A 30 17.31 -48.82 34.09
CA LEU A 30 16.73 -47.63 33.45
C LEU A 30 15.49 -47.15 34.20
N LYS A 31 14.60 -48.06 34.60
CA LYS A 31 13.41 -47.75 35.38
C LYS A 31 13.76 -47.14 36.74
N VAL A 32 14.77 -47.68 37.43
CA VAL A 32 15.28 -47.11 38.70
C VAL A 32 15.85 -45.71 38.48
N ARG A 33 16.64 -45.49 37.43
CA ARG A 33 17.17 -44.16 37.08
C ARG A 33 16.04 -43.16 36.80
N PHE A 34 15.07 -43.54 35.99
CA PHE A 34 13.92 -42.70 35.65
C PHE A 34 13.09 -42.33 36.88
N LYS A 35 12.74 -43.32 37.72
CA LYS A 35 12.03 -43.12 39.01
C LYS A 35 12.79 -42.25 39.99
N TRP A 36 14.11 -42.39 40.04
CA TRP A 36 14.94 -41.62 40.96
C TRP A 36 15.07 -40.17 40.50
N VAL A 37 15.15 -39.93 39.19
CA VAL A 37 15.13 -38.58 38.61
C VAL A 37 13.77 -37.92 38.81
N SER A 38 12.66 -38.64 38.63
CA SER A 38 11.31 -38.07 38.70
C SER A 38 10.82 -37.82 40.14
N ILE A 39 10.87 -38.83 41.01
CA ILE A 39 10.25 -38.78 42.36
C ILE A 39 11.22 -39.14 43.50
N ARG A 40 12.50 -39.41 43.20
CA ARG A 40 13.52 -39.86 44.18
C ARG A 40 13.05 -41.01 45.08
N SER A 41 12.18 -41.88 44.57
CA SER A 41 11.52 -42.94 45.35
C SER A 41 10.99 -44.04 44.45
N MET A 42 10.84 -45.26 44.99
CA MET A 42 10.28 -46.39 44.26
C MET A 42 8.76 -46.59 44.50
N ARG A 43 8.09 -45.67 45.23
CA ARG A 43 6.65 -45.71 45.52
C ARG A 43 5.77 -45.54 44.28
N PRO A 44 4.55 -46.12 44.19
CA PRO A 44 3.61 -45.84 43.09
C PRO A 44 3.34 -44.34 42.94
N TRP A 45 3.01 -43.94 41.71
CA TRP A 45 2.73 -42.53 41.35
C TRP A 45 1.36 -42.15 41.91
N ASN A 46 1.26 -40.98 42.51
CA ASN A 46 -0.01 -40.42 42.97
C ASN A 46 -0.73 -39.67 41.85
N ILE A 47 -2.03 -39.40 42.03
CA ILE A 47 -2.82 -38.60 41.09
C ILE A 47 -2.23 -37.20 40.93
N ASP A 48 -1.74 -36.56 42.01
CA ASP A 48 -1.12 -35.23 41.93
C ASP A 48 0.18 -35.23 41.10
N GLU A 49 0.95 -36.33 41.17
CA GLU A 49 2.17 -36.48 40.38
C GLU A 49 1.80 -36.66 38.91
N TRP A 50 0.88 -37.57 38.61
CA TRP A 50 0.35 -37.72 37.25
C TRP A 50 -0.23 -36.42 36.71
N GLY A 51 -0.96 -35.66 37.52
CA GLY A 51 -1.48 -34.34 37.21
C GLY A 51 -0.35 -33.36 36.89
N ALA A 52 0.72 -33.33 37.69
CA ALA A 52 1.88 -32.48 37.44
C ALA A 52 2.65 -32.86 36.16
N PHE A 53 2.78 -34.15 35.86
CA PHE A 53 3.41 -34.61 34.61
C PHE A 53 2.54 -34.27 33.39
N VAL A 54 1.23 -34.50 33.50
CA VAL A 54 0.29 -34.15 32.44
C VAL A 54 0.23 -32.64 32.26
N SER A 55 0.19 -31.84 33.33
CA SER A 55 0.18 -30.38 33.23
C SER A 55 1.48 -29.83 32.67
N TRP A 56 2.64 -30.33 33.10
CA TRP A 56 3.94 -29.93 32.55
C TRP A 56 4.08 -30.35 31.09
N PHE A 57 3.61 -31.54 30.73
CA PHE A 57 3.61 -32.02 29.35
C PHE A 57 2.70 -31.15 28.49
N LEU A 58 1.45 -30.94 28.90
CA LEU A 58 0.48 -30.12 28.17
C LEU A 58 0.94 -28.66 28.06
N PHE A 59 1.39 -28.06 29.16
CA PHE A 59 1.87 -26.68 29.16
C PHE A 59 3.16 -26.53 28.36
N GLY A 60 4.08 -27.49 28.44
CA GLY A 60 5.31 -27.50 27.64
C GLY A 60 5.01 -27.60 26.15
N HIS A 61 4.07 -28.46 25.75
CA HIS A 61 3.63 -28.55 24.34
C HIS A 61 2.88 -27.30 23.92
N LEU A 62 2.06 -26.70 24.78
CA LEU A 62 1.36 -25.46 24.50
C LEU A 62 2.34 -24.31 24.27
N VAL A 63 3.31 -24.11 25.17
CA VAL A 63 4.37 -23.10 25.01
C VAL A 63 5.18 -23.35 23.75
N TRP A 64 5.51 -24.61 23.46
CA TRP A 64 6.23 -24.97 22.25
C TRP A 64 5.44 -24.69 20.97
N VAL A 65 4.14 -24.97 20.95
CA VAL A 65 3.24 -24.63 19.83
C VAL A 65 3.11 -23.13 19.67
N LEU A 66 3.04 -22.36 20.76
CA LEU A 66 2.87 -20.89 20.72
C LEU A 66 4.16 -20.15 20.31
N VAL A 67 5.33 -20.59 20.80
CA VAL A 67 6.62 -19.92 20.55
C VAL A 67 7.32 -20.50 19.33
N GLY A 68 7.23 -21.82 19.13
CA GLY A 68 7.86 -22.56 18.04
C GLY A 68 6.87 -22.96 16.96
N THR A 69 5.86 -22.14 16.67
CA THR A 69 4.79 -22.38 15.69
C THR A 69 5.34 -22.95 14.37
N THR A 70 6.27 -22.26 13.74
CA THR A 70 6.83 -22.69 12.45
C THR A 70 7.63 -23.98 12.57
N THR A 71 8.39 -24.15 13.66
CA THR A 71 9.14 -25.40 13.93
C THR A 71 8.21 -26.58 14.19
N PHE A 72 7.10 -26.34 14.90
CA PHE A 72 6.07 -27.34 15.16
C PHE A 72 5.42 -27.79 13.86
N PHE A 73 4.90 -26.86 13.05
CA PHE A 73 4.30 -27.19 11.75
C PHE A 73 5.32 -27.85 10.81
N SER A 74 6.56 -27.39 10.81
CA SER A 74 7.67 -28.01 10.08
C SER A 74 7.88 -29.49 10.48
N LEU A 75 7.87 -29.80 11.78
CA LEU A 75 7.97 -31.18 12.28
C LEU A 75 6.73 -32.01 11.95
N VAL A 76 5.53 -31.43 12.02
CA VAL A 76 4.28 -32.09 11.62
C VAL A 76 4.37 -32.50 10.15
N ILE A 77 4.76 -31.57 9.26
CA ILE A 77 4.98 -31.83 7.83
C ILE A 77 6.05 -32.91 7.62
N PHE A 78 7.13 -32.88 8.38
CA PHE A 78 8.19 -33.89 8.28
C PHE A 78 7.73 -35.28 8.75
N SER A 79 6.95 -35.33 9.84
CA SER A 79 6.44 -36.58 10.43
C SER A 79 5.39 -37.27 9.56
N ILE A 80 4.65 -36.49 8.77
CA ILE A 80 3.65 -36.96 7.83
C ILE A 80 4.32 -37.07 6.46
N ASN A 81 4.66 -38.29 6.04
CA ASN A 81 5.40 -38.58 4.80
C ASN A 81 4.81 -37.89 3.53
N THR A 82 5.37 -36.71 3.22
CA THR A 82 5.67 -35.98 1.96
C THR A 82 4.70 -35.80 0.78
N VAL A 83 3.40 -36.11 0.85
CA VAL A 83 2.46 -35.59 -0.20
C VAL A 83 1.24 -34.93 0.42
N PHE A 84 0.57 -35.62 1.35
CA PHE A 84 -0.67 -35.15 1.94
C PHE A 84 -0.49 -33.87 2.78
N ALA A 85 0.52 -33.84 3.67
CA ALA A 85 0.77 -32.67 4.52
C ALA A 85 1.22 -31.42 3.73
N GLN A 86 1.92 -31.62 2.61
CA GLN A 86 2.30 -30.52 1.71
C GLN A 86 1.05 -29.94 1.04
N GLU A 87 0.12 -30.78 0.60
CA GLU A 87 -1.13 -30.34 -0.01
C GLU A 87 -2.03 -29.62 1.01
N THR A 88 -2.16 -30.12 2.23
CA THR A 88 -2.96 -29.46 3.28
C THR A 88 -2.39 -28.10 3.68
N LEU A 89 -1.07 -28.00 3.83
CA LEU A 89 -0.43 -26.73 4.16
C LEU A 89 -0.47 -25.75 2.98
N ALA A 90 -0.22 -26.22 1.76
CA ALA A 90 -0.34 -25.38 0.57
C ALA A 90 -1.77 -24.86 0.42
N LYS A 91 -2.79 -25.70 0.63
CA LYS A 91 -4.20 -25.28 0.68
C LYS A 91 -4.40 -24.21 1.74
N TRP A 92 -3.97 -24.44 2.97
CA TRP A 92 -4.19 -23.46 4.03
C TRP A 92 -3.47 -22.11 3.82
N VAL A 93 -2.23 -22.13 3.32
CA VAL A 93 -1.48 -20.91 2.98
C VAL A 93 -2.08 -20.22 1.75
N GLY A 94 -2.46 -21.00 0.74
CA GLY A 94 -3.09 -20.51 -0.48
C GLY A 94 -4.45 -19.91 -0.16
N ASP A 95 -5.31 -20.63 0.55
CA ASP A 95 -6.61 -20.18 1.03
C ASP A 95 -6.44 -18.91 1.87
N SER A 96 -5.55 -18.88 2.87
CA SER A 96 -5.33 -17.66 3.67
C SER A 96 -4.84 -16.45 2.86
N LEU A 97 -4.21 -16.64 1.70
CA LEU A 97 -3.80 -15.56 0.80
C LEU A 97 -4.83 -15.23 -0.28
N THR A 98 -5.75 -16.15 -0.58
CA THR A 98 -6.65 -16.07 -1.74
C THR A 98 -8.12 -16.17 -1.38
N GLU A 99 -8.45 -16.29 -0.10
CA GLU A 99 -9.78 -16.12 0.46
C GLU A 99 -10.29 -14.76 -0.03
N SER A 100 -11.44 -14.78 -0.70
CA SER A 100 -12.09 -13.66 -1.42
C SER A 100 -11.44 -13.17 -2.73
N ALA A 101 -10.29 -13.68 -3.17
CA ALA A 101 -9.64 -13.21 -4.39
C ALA A 101 -9.94 -14.06 -5.66
N GLY A 102 -10.51 -15.26 -5.50
CA GLY A 102 -10.84 -16.17 -6.61
C GLY A 102 -9.61 -16.63 -7.43
N VAL A 103 -8.46 -16.75 -6.77
CA VAL A 103 -7.20 -17.04 -7.44
C VAL A 103 -6.94 -18.54 -7.41
N THR A 104 -6.43 -19.09 -8.52
CA THR A 104 -5.93 -20.46 -8.57
C THR A 104 -4.43 -20.47 -8.26
N VAL A 105 -4.03 -21.22 -7.23
CA VAL A 105 -2.63 -21.36 -6.84
C VAL A 105 -2.18 -22.80 -7.01
N ILE A 106 -1.18 -23.02 -7.84
CA ILE A 106 -0.63 -24.33 -8.15
C ILE A 106 0.82 -24.37 -7.68
N PHE A 107 1.13 -25.29 -6.78
CA PHE A 107 2.47 -25.45 -6.22
C PHE A 107 3.12 -26.71 -6.80
N GLU A 108 4.34 -26.59 -7.31
CA GLU A 108 5.09 -27.77 -7.77
C GLU A 108 5.70 -28.52 -6.58
N SER A 109 6.30 -27.79 -5.63
CA SER A 109 6.85 -28.39 -4.41
C SER A 109 6.83 -27.44 -3.22
N ALA A 110 6.44 -27.97 -2.05
CA ALA A 110 6.66 -27.34 -0.76
C ALA A 110 7.83 -28.05 -0.08
N ILE A 111 8.94 -27.36 0.11
CA ILE A 111 10.17 -27.90 0.69
C ILE A 111 10.47 -27.11 1.95
N VAL A 112 10.50 -27.77 3.11
CA VAL A 112 11.04 -27.18 4.33
C VAL A 112 12.56 -27.12 4.18
N PRO A 113 13.21 -25.95 3.98
CA PRO A 113 14.66 -25.89 3.98
C PRO A 113 15.17 -25.91 5.42
N LYS A 114 16.37 -26.47 5.58
CA LYS A 114 17.27 -26.46 6.76
C LYS A 114 16.65 -25.93 8.07
N TRP A 115 16.47 -26.87 9.01
CA TRP A 115 15.97 -26.71 10.39
C TRP A 115 16.49 -25.51 11.21
N GLY A 116 17.58 -24.86 10.83
CA GLY A 116 18.17 -23.73 11.55
C GLY A 116 17.38 -22.42 11.43
N ASP A 117 16.65 -22.23 10.33
CA ASP A 117 16.07 -20.91 10.01
C ASP A 117 14.59 -20.78 10.40
N GLY A 118 13.89 -21.90 10.64
CA GLY A 118 12.48 -21.88 11.03
C GLY A 118 11.53 -21.33 9.95
N VAL A 119 11.87 -21.52 8.67
CA VAL A 119 11.13 -21.02 7.49
C VAL A 119 10.56 -22.18 6.68
N ILE A 120 9.37 -21.98 6.08
CA ILE A 120 8.77 -22.90 5.10
C ILE A 120 8.96 -22.30 3.71
N SER A 121 9.51 -23.06 2.75
CA SER A 121 9.72 -22.57 1.39
C SER A 121 8.89 -23.34 0.37
N PHE A 122 8.19 -22.61 -0.48
CA PHE A 122 7.52 -23.13 -1.66
C PHE A 122 8.37 -22.81 -2.89
N LYS A 123 8.53 -23.77 -3.79
CA LYS A 123 9.25 -23.58 -5.05
C LYS A 123 8.35 -23.79 -6.25
N ASN A 124 8.57 -22.97 -7.27
CA ASN A 124 7.81 -22.96 -8.52
C ASN A 124 6.30 -22.90 -8.24
N VAL A 125 5.87 -21.78 -7.68
CA VAL A 125 4.46 -21.50 -7.42
C VAL A 125 3.88 -20.80 -8.64
N PHE A 126 2.83 -21.34 -9.22
CA PHE A 126 2.08 -20.72 -10.28
C PHE A 126 0.79 -20.14 -9.71
N VAL A 127 0.50 -18.89 -10.03
CA VAL A 127 -0.67 -18.15 -9.57
C VAL A 127 -1.40 -17.65 -10.81
N SER A 128 -2.66 -18.01 -10.96
CA SER A 128 -3.48 -17.53 -12.07
C SER A 128 -4.86 -17.06 -11.63
N ARG A 129 -5.36 -16.05 -12.35
CA ARG A 129 -6.73 -15.53 -12.24
C ARG A 129 -7.26 -15.35 -13.66
N ARG A 130 -8.22 -16.18 -14.07
CA ARG A 130 -8.86 -16.21 -15.39
C ARG A 130 -10.40 -16.29 -15.27
N PRO A 131 -11.15 -15.81 -16.29
CA PRO A 131 -12.61 -15.90 -16.31
C PRO A 131 -13.10 -17.33 -16.13
N GLY A 132 -14.14 -17.50 -15.32
CA GLY A 132 -14.70 -18.80 -14.95
C GLY A 132 -14.12 -19.40 -13.67
N GLN A 133 -13.09 -18.79 -13.07
CA GLN A 133 -12.52 -19.20 -11.78
C GLN A 133 -13.27 -18.56 -10.62
N VAL A 134 -14.55 -18.88 -10.41
CA VAL A 134 -15.33 -18.19 -9.36
C VAL A 134 -14.81 -18.51 -7.94
N THR A 135 -14.24 -19.69 -7.74
CA THR A 135 -13.69 -20.13 -6.45
C THR A 135 -12.16 -20.15 -6.47
N SER A 136 -11.55 -19.73 -5.36
CA SER A 136 -10.12 -19.94 -5.14
C SER A 136 -9.83 -21.43 -5.05
N SER A 137 -8.83 -21.90 -5.78
CA SER A 137 -8.46 -23.31 -5.76
C SER A 137 -6.96 -23.48 -5.58
N VAL A 138 -6.59 -24.41 -4.71
CA VAL A 138 -5.19 -24.71 -4.44
C VAL A 138 -4.91 -26.17 -4.72
N SER A 139 -3.97 -26.42 -5.64
CA SER A 139 -3.61 -27.79 -6.02
C SER A 139 -2.10 -27.96 -6.22
N LYS A 140 -1.66 -29.21 -6.22
CA LYS A 140 -0.27 -29.58 -6.52
C LYS A 140 -0.16 -29.98 -7.99
N GLY A 141 0.76 -29.39 -8.72
CA GLY A 141 0.94 -29.64 -10.16
C GLY A 141 2.21 -28.99 -10.69
N SER A 142 2.66 -29.37 -11.89
CA SER A 142 3.80 -28.68 -12.50
C SER A 142 3.38 -27.30 -12.99
N SER A 143 4.18 -26.29 -12.64
CA SER A 143 3.97 -24.90 -13.03
C SER A 143 3.85 -24.73 -14.55
N GLU A 144 4.61 -25.51 -15.32
CA GLU A 144 4.57 -25.52 -16.79
C GLU A 144 3.24 -26.05 -17.35
N SER A 145 2.72 -27.16 -16.82
CA SER A 145 1.41 -27.67 -17.26
C SER A 145 0.28 -26.74 -16.86
N ALA A 146 0.40 -26.10 -15.69
CA ALA A 146 -0.57 -25.15 -15.18
C ALA A 146 -0.64 -23.89 -16.05
N ALA A 147 0.52 -23.35 -16.42
CA ALA A 147 0.60 -22.23 -17.36
C ALA A 147 0.01 -22.59 -18.74
N ALA A 148 0.24 -23.81 -19.24
CA ALA A 148 -0.36 -24.27 -20.51
C ALA A 148 -1.88 -24.44 -20.41
N MET A 149 -2.40 -24.93 -19.27
CA MET A 149 -3.84 -25.03 -19.04
C MET A 149 -4.50 -23.65 -18.91
N ALA A 150 -3.86 -22.71 -18.20
CA ALA A 150 -4.33 -21.33 -18.09
C ALA A 150 -4.38 -20.63 -19.47
N ALA A 151 -3.35 -20.82 -20.30
CA ALA A 151 -3.29 -20.25 -21.64
C ALA A 151 -4.35 -20.81 -22.62
N THR A 152 -4.87 -22.01 -22.36
CA THR A 152 -5.87 -22.67 -23.24
C THR A 152 -7.31 -22.48 -22.78
N GLY A 153 -7.53 -21.81 -21.64
CA GLY A 153 -8.88 -21.49 -21.12
C GLY A 153 -9.74 -22.70 -20.78
N LYS A 154 -9.16 -23.90 -20.72
CA LYS A 154 -9.89 -25.14 -20.38
C LYS A 154 -9.63 -25.51 -18.93
N GLN A 155 -10.46 -24.99 -18.03
CA GLN A 155 -10.73 -25.68 -16.77
C GLN A 155 -11.93 -26.62 -16.99
N THR A 156 -11.68 -27.92 -16.88
CA THR A 156 -12.74 -28.93 -16.74
C THR A 156 -13.29 -28.83 -15.33
N ASP A 157 -14.40 -28.11 -15.15
CA ASP A 157 -15.23 -28.30 -13.97
C ASP A 157 -15.98 -29.63 -14.11
N GLN A 158 -15.76 -30.51 -13.13
CA GLN A 158 -16.45 -31.81 -13.02
C GLN A 158 -17.79 -31.72 -12.30
N ASP A 159 -18.22 -30.55 -11.84
CA ASP A 159 -19.54 -30.40 -11.21
C ASP A 159 -20.32 -29.29 -11.92
N GLY A 160 -21.38 -29.71 -12.63
CA GLY A 160 -22.34 -28.84 -13.29
C GLY A 160 -23.22 -28.08 -12.31
N GLN A 161 -22.62 -27.19 -11.51
CA GLN A 161 -23.34 -26.13 -10.82
C GLN A 161 -23.34 -24.88 -11.71
N VAL A 162 -24.52 -24.33 -11.91
CA VAL A 162 -24.74 -23.05 -12.59
C VAL A 162 -24.14 -21.98 -11.69
N LEU A 163 -22.88 -21.61 -11.98
CA LEU A 163 -22.19 -20.51 -11.32
C LEU A 163 -22.69 -19.19 -11.92
N GLU A 164 -22.76 -18.14 -11.10
CA GLU A 164 -22.99 -16.76 -11.56
C GLU A 164 -22.10 -16.50 -12.78
N GLU A 165 -22.66 -15.91 -13.85
CA GLU A 165 -21.88 -15.56 -15.04
C GLU A 165 -20.76 -14.61 -14.62
N ASP A 166 -19.54 -15.14 -14.55
CA ASP A 166 -18.33 -14.35 -14.34
C ASP A 166 -18.14 -13.44 -15.56
N ASP A 167 -18.32 -12.13 -15.36
CA ASP A 167 -18.22 -11.11 -16.41
C ASP A 167 -16.78 -10.93 -16.93
N GLY A 168 -15.77 -11.47 -16.23
CA GLY A 168 -14.35 -11.36 -16.57
C GLY A 168 -13.81 -9.92 -16.51
N ASN A 169 -14.54 -8.99 -15.90
CA ASN A 169 -14.22 -7.57 -15.82
C ASN A 169 -13.28 -7.25 -14.64
N TYR A 170 -12.15 -7.93 -14.60
CA TYR A 170 -11.12 -7.72 -13.59
C TYR A 170 -9.73 -7.93 -14.17
N THR A 171 -8.71 -7.56 -13.38
CA THR A 171 -7.32 -7.80 -13.75
C THR A 171 -7.03 -9.30 -13.72
N GLN A 172 -6.74 -9.85 -14.88
CA GLN A 172 -6.31 -11.24 -15.05
C GLN A 172 -4.79 -11.31 -14.96
N TYR A 173 -4.26 -12.43 -14.52
CA TYR A 173 -2.81 -12.63 -14.49
C TYR A 173 -2.44 -14.09 -14.47
N ASP A 174 -1.29 -14.39 -15.07
CA ASP A 174 -0.62 -15.68 -14.99
C ASP A 174 0.82 -15.42 -14.55
N LEU A 175 1.13 -15.78 -13.31
CA LEU A 175 2.40 -15.49 -12.65
C LEU A 175 3.07 -16.77 -12.18
N THR A 176 4.34 -16.93 -12.50
CA THR A 176 5.22 -17.96 -11.96
C THR A 176 6.17 -17.32 -10.96
N ILE A 177 6.26 -17.91 -9.78
CA ILE A 177 7.09 -17.47 -8.67
C ILE A 177 8.11 -18.56 -8.36
N ALA A 178 9.40 -18.24 -8.45
CA ALA A 178 10.46 -19.23 -8.27
C ALA A 178 10.53 -19.73 -6.82
N THR A 179 10.46 -18.84 -5.83
CA THR A 179 10.50 -19.23 -4.41
C THR A 179 9.66 -18.28 -3.54
N VAL A 180 8.87 -18.87 -2.64
CA VAL A 180 8.13 -18.15 -1.59
C VAL A 180 8.53 -18.72 -0.24
N ASN A 181 9.15 -17.91 0.60
CA ASN A 181 9.55 -18.24 1.96
C ASN A 181 8.53 -17.64 2.93
N VAL A 182 8.00 -18.43 3.85
CA VAL A 182 7.03 -17.97 4.85
C VAL A 182 7.39 -18.43 6.25
N THR A 183 7.09 -17.59 7.24
CA THR A 183 7.05 -17.96 8.66
C THR A 183 5.61 -17.83 9.17
N LEU A 184 5.24 -18.72 10.10
CA LEU A 184 3.87 -18.83 10.60
C LEU A 184 3.78 -18.36 12.06
N SER A 185 2.68 -17.70 12.42
CA SER A 185 2.39 -17.29 13.79
C SER A 185 0.97 -17.67 14.20
N PHE A 186 0.87 -18.63 15.13
CA PHE A 186 -0.40 -19.03 15.74
C PHE A 186 -1.04 -17.89 16.54
N LEU A 187 -0.24 -17.08 17.25
CA LEU A 187 -0.79 -15.95 18.01
C LEU A 187 -1.49 -14.95 17.10
N LYS A 188 -0.94 -14.69 15.90
CA LYS A 188 -1.57 -13.80 14.91
C LYS A 188 -2.87 -14.39 14.41
N TRP A 189 -2.87 -15.67 14.07
CA TRP A 189 -4.10 -16.34 13.64
C TRP A 189 -5.19 -16.34 14.71
N TRP A 190 -4.84 -16.68 15.95
CA TRP A 190 -5.77 -16.70 17.06
C TRP A 190 -6.39 -15.32 17.31
N ASN A 191 -5.65 -14.26 17.01
CA ASN A 191 -6.11 -12.87 17.09
C ASN A 191 -6.79 -12.36 15.80
N GLY A 192 -7.00 -13.21 14.79
CA GLY A 192 -7.68 -12.85 13.54
C GLY A 192 -6.82 -12.07 12.53
N LYS A 193 -5.50 -11.97 12.72
CA LYS A 193 -4.55 -11.19 11.88
C LYS A 193 -3.89 -12.00 10.75
N GLY A 194 -4.45 -13.17 10.44
CA GLY A 194 -3.87 -14.16 9.54
C GLY A 194 -2.72 -14.98 10.15
N PHE A 195 -2.29 -16.02 9.44
CA PHE A 195 -1.22 -16.94 9.88
C PHE A 195 0.19 -16.48 9.54
N LEU A 196 0.31 -15.69 8.47
CA LEU A 196 1.59 -15.31 7.92
C LEU A 196 2.22 -14.22 8.79
N LYS A 197 3.47 -14.45 9.19
CA LYS A 197 4.26 -13.49 9.95
C LYS A 197 5.24 -12.77 9.04
N ASP A 198 6.20 -13.50 8.49
CA ASP A 198 7.21 -12.98 7.56
C ASP A 198 7.05 -13.69 6.22
N VAL A 199 7.10 -12.93 5.13
CA VAL A 199 6.96 -13.44 3.76
C VAL A 199 8.08 -12.88 2.90
N GLU A 200 8.80 -13.74 2.20
CA GLU A 200 9.83 -13.37 1.24
C GLU A 200 9.56 -14.06 -0.09
N VAL A 201 9.36 -13.26 -1.14
CA VAL A 201 9.04 -13.71 -2.49
C VAL A 201 10.22 -13.43 -3.41
N LYS A 202 10.69 -14.44 -4.15
CA LYS A 202 11.79 -14.30 -5.10
C LYS A 202 11.43 -14.83 -6.49
N GLY A 203 11.81 -14.07 -7.51
CA GLY A 203 11.75 -14.51 -8.90
C GLY A 203 10.32 -14.60 -9.42
N VAL A 204 9.62 -13.48 -9.51
CA VAL A 204 8.25 -13.39 -10.06
C VAL A 204 8.33 -13.08 -11.55
N ARG A 205 7.68 -13.91 -12.39
CA ARG A 205 7.61 -13.76 -13.84
C ARG A 205 6.20 -13.97 -14.33
N GLY A 206 5.80 -13.30 -15.39
CA GLY A 206 4.52 -13.59 -16.02
C GLY A 206 3.86 -12.39 -16.68
N VAL A 207 2.56 -12.50 -16.87
CA VAL A 207 1.75 -11.53 -17.59
C VAL A 207 0.60 -11.07 -16.70
N VAL A 208 0.42 -9.76 -16.61
CA VAL A 208 -0.74 -9.12 -16.01
C VAL A 208 -1.57 -8.54 -17.14
N ASP A 209 -2.76 -9.07 -17.34
CA ASP A 209 -3.66 -8.73 -18.43
C ASP A 209 -4.89 -7.97 -17.91
N ARG A 210 -4.98 -6.70 -18.28
CA ARG A 210 -6.11 -5.81 -17.98
C ARG A 210 -6.90 -5.45 -19.23
N THR A 211 -6.70 -6.14 -20.35
CA THR A 211 -7.36 -5.80 -21.62
C THR A 211 -8.86 -5.98 -21.59
N SER A 212 -9.37 -6.90 -20.75
CA SER A 212 -10.81 -7.11 -20.52
C SER A 212 -11.45 -6.08 -19.60
N VAL A 213 -10.65 -5.30 -18.86
CA VAL A 213 -11.15 -4.35 -17.86
C VAL A 213 -11.86 -3.18 -18.56
N GLN A 214 -13.11 -3.00 -18.20
CA GLN A 214 -13.99 -1.94 -18.62
C GLN A 214 -14.50 -1.21 -17.38
N TRP A 215 -14.37 0.11 -17.40
CA TRP A 215 -14.92 0.98 -16.37
C TRP A 215 -16.29 1.47 -16.83
N SER A 216 -17.23 1.59 -15.89
CA SER A 216 -18.50 2.27 -16.16
C SER A 216 -18.23 3.74 -16.49
N ASP A 217 -19.08 4.32 -17.35
CA ASP A 217 -19.05 5.76 -17.65
C ASP A 217 -19.71 6.61 -16.54
N GLU A 218 -20.22 5.96 -15.48
CA GLU A 218 -20.84 6.61 -14.34
C GLU A 218 -19.79 7.23 -13.42
N VAL A 219 -20.04 8.44 -12.95
CA VAL A 219 -19.19 9.09 -11.95
C VAL A 219 -19.50 8.43 -10.61
N VAL A 220 -18.56 7.61 -10.15
CA VAL A 220 -18.61 6.91 -8.87
C VAL A 220 -17.58 7.51 -7.93
N ASP A 221 -17.95 7.69 -6.66
CA ASP A 221 -17.04 8.12 -5.61
C ASP A 221 -15.86 7.12 -5.51
N PRO A 222 -14.60 7.54 -5.73
CA PRO A 222 -13.46 6.64 -5.62
C PRO A 222 -13.37 5.93 -4.27
N LEU A 223 -13.83 6.57 -3.19
CA LEU A 223 -13.80 6.02 -1.84
C LEU A 223 -14.75 4.82 -1.67
N SER A 224 -15.70 4.59 -2.59
CA SER A 224 -16.60 3.43 -2.55
C SER A 224 -15.92 2.13 -2.94
N TYR A 225 -14.75 2.19 -3.59
CA TYR A 225 -13.97 1.01 -4.00
C TYR A 225 -13.06 0.47 -2.88
N ARG A 226 -13.09 1.09 -1.70
CA ARG A 226 -12.25 0.68 -0.58
C ARG A 226 -12.66 -0.70 -0.05
N HIS A 227 -11.66 -1.53 0.19
CA HIS A 227 -11.82 -2.85 0.80
C HIS A 227 -12.39 -2.72 2.22
N THR A 228 -13.40 -3.53 2.51
CA THR A 228 -13.96 -3.64 3.86
C THR A 228 -13.23 -4.77 4.57
N HIS A 229 -12.71 -4.48 5.77
CA HIS A 229 -11.94 -5.45 6.53
C HIS A 229 -12.73 -6.74 6.81
N GLU A 230 -12.22 -7.88 6.35
CA GLU A 230 -12.79 -9.20 6.57
C GLU A 230 -11.93 -10.00 7.57
N PRO A 231 -12.55 -10.76 8.51
CA PRO A 231 -11.78 -11.66 9.38
C PRO A 231 -11.02 -12.69 8.53
N GLY A 232 -9.69 -12.69 8.63
CA GLY A 232 -8.82 -13.51 7.78
C GLY A 232 -7.91 -12.69 6.86
N ASP A 233 -8.17 -11.38 6.73
CA ASP A 233 -7.24 -10.46 6.08
C ASP A 233 -5.84 -10.56 6.71
N PHE A 234 -4.84 -10.73 5.85
CA PHE A 234 -3.48 -10.94 6.32
C PHE A 234 -2.87 -9.61 6.82
N GLU A 235 -2.15 -9.71 7.94
CA GLU A 235 -1.23 -8.68 8.40
C GLU A 235 0.17 -9.26 8.47
N ILE A 236 1.01 -9.02 7.47
CA ILE A 236 2.39 -9.53 7.45
C ILE A 236 3.30 -8.53 8.17
N ASP A 237 4.12 -8.99 9.11
CA ASP A 237 5.03 -8.16 9.91
C ASP A 237 6.34 -7.83 9.18
N SER A 238 6.73 -8.61 8.19
CA SER A 238 7.90 -8.32 7.34
C SER A 238 7.68 -8.91 5.95
N PHE A 239 7.64 -8.05 4.94
CA PHE A 239 7.48 -8.48 3.55
C PHE A 239 8.69 -8.10 2.71
N LYS A 240 9.24 -9.08 1.98
CA LYS A 240 10.35 -8.89 1.06
C LYS A 240 9.98 -9.41 -0.32
N LEU A 241 10.31 -8.65 -1.35
CA LEU A 241 10.13 -9.04 -2.73
C LEU A 241 11.41 -8.74 -3.51
N GLU A 242 11.97 -9.77 -4.13
CA GLU A 242 13.18 -9.68 -4.93
C GLU A 242 12.93 -10.23 -6.34
N ASP A 243 13.50 -9.56 -7.33
CA ASP A 243 13.49 -10.02 -8.71
C ASP A 243 12.09 -10.29 -9.27
N LEU A 244 11.26 -9.26 -9.36
CA LEU A 244 9.99 -9.28 -10.09
C LEU A 244 10.19 -8.71 -11.49
N LEU A 245 9.64 -9.38 -12.51
CA LEU A 245 9.53 -8.89 -13.87
C LEU A 245 8.23 -9.39 -14.49
N VAL A 246 7.30 -8.50 -14.75
CA VAL A 246 6.01 -8.81 -15.37
C VAL A 246 5.75 -7.94 -16.58
N THR A 247 5.03 -8.49 -17.56
CA THR A 247 4.53 -7.71 -18.70
C THR A 247 3.09 -7.32 -18.42
N VAL A 248 2.79 -6.03 -18.49
CA VAL A 248 1.45 -5.48 -18.25
C VAL A 248 0.78 -5.15 -19.58
N HIS A 249 -0.42 -5.68 -19.79
CA HIS A 249 -1.32 -5.30 -20.88
C HIS A 249 -2.43 -4.43 -20.30
N GLN A 250 -2.50 -3.19 -20.74
CA GLN A 250 -3.55 -2.26 -20.32
C GLN A 250 -4.70 -2.23 -21.35
N PRO A 251 -5.91 -1.84 -20.95
CA PRO A 251 -7.05 -1.74 -21.86
C PRO A 251 -6.88 -0.58 -22.86
N LYS A 252 -7.83 -0.46 -23.79
CA LYS A 252 -7.86 0.60 -24.84
C LYS A 252 -6.61 0.60 -25.74
N GLY A 253 -6.05 -0.58 -26.02
CA GLY A 253 -4.93 -0.74 -26.97
C GLY A 253 -3.66 0.01 -26.55
N PHE A 254 -3.38 0.11 -25.25
CA PHE A 254 -2.07 0.58 -24.80
C PHE A 254 -0.99 -0.44 -25.13
N ARG A 255 0.22 0.02 -25.45
CA ARG A 255 1.32 -0.90 -25.76
C ARG A 255 1.62 -1.76 -24.52
N PRO A 256 1.94 -3.05 -24.67
CA PRO A 256 2.48 -3.82 -23.56
C PRO A 256 3.78 -3.19 -23.06
N PHE A 257 3.98 -3.17 -21.75
CA PHE A 257 5.21 -2.66 -21.13
C PHE A 257 5.64 -3.55 -19.98
N SER A 258 6.93 -3.51 -19.66
CA SER A 258 7.48 -4.27 -18.54
C SER A 258 7.47 -3.45 -17.26
N VAL A 259 7.14 -4.11 -16.16
CA VAL A 259 7.32 -3.61 -14.81
C VAL A 259 8.27 -4.56 -14.08
N SER A 260 9.29 -4.00 -13.46
CA SER A 260 10.24 -4.78 -12.67
C SER A 260 10.44 -4.17 -11.29
N ILE A 261 10.58 -5.03 -10.29
CA ILE A 261 11.00 -4.66 -8.93
C ILE A 261 12.26 -5.46 -8.65
N TYR A 262 13.39 -4.76 -8.51
CA TYR A 262 14.67 -5.39 -8.22
C TYR A 262 14.73 -5.82 -6.76
N SER A 263 14.32 -4.93 -5.87
CA SER A 263 14.25 -5.18 -4.44
C SER A 263 13.19 -4.29 -3.79
N CYS A 264 12.39 -4.90 -2.92
CA CYS A 264 11.36 -4.25 -2.12
C CYS A 264 11.37 -4.86 -0.71
N GLU A 265 11.40 -4.00 0.30
CA GLU A 265 11.27 -4.38 1.70
C GLU A 265 10.26 -3.47 2.38
N LEU A 266 9.22 -4.08 2.93
CA LEU A 266 8.17 -3.41 3.68
C LEU A 266 8.27 -3.83 5.16
N PRO A 267 8.20 -2.87 6.09
CA PRO A 267 8.23 -3.16 7.52
C PRO A 267 6.91 -3.77 8.02
N GLN A 268 5.86 -3.73 7.20
CA GLN A 268 4.57 -4.37 7.42
C GLN A 268 3.84 -4.40 6.07
N LEU A 269 2.97 -5.39 5.85
CA LEU A 269 2.07 -5.45 4.70
C LEU A 269 0.72 -5.99 5.12
N ARG A 270 -0.27 -5.10 5.25
CA ARG A 270 -1.65 -5.42 5.62
C ARG A 270 -2.56 -5.34 4.40
N LYS A 271 -3.45 -6.31 4.23
CA LYS A 271 -4.44 -6.28 3.14
C LYS A 271 -5.33 -5.03 3.21
N GLN A 272 -5.74 -4.62 4.41
CA GLN A 272 -6.54 -3.40 4.61
C GLN A 272 -5.80 -2.09 4.25
N TRP A 273 -4.47 -2.02 4.45
CA TRP A 273 -3.67 -0.79 4.26
C TRP A 273 -2.68 -0.91 3.11
N LEU A 274 -3.03 -1.71 2.09
CA LEU A 274 -2.08 -2.20 1.08
C LEU A 274 -1.31 -1.05 0.42
N PHE A 275 -2.01 -0.04 -0.10
CA PHE A 275 -1.36 1.08 -0.79
C PHE A 275 -0.48 1.92 0.15
N TYR A 276 -0.96 2.18 1.37
CA TYR A 276 -0.23 2.95 2.39
C TYR A 276 1.06 2.25 2.83
N ASP A 277 1.01 0.93 3.04
CA ASP A 277 2.16 0.14 3.45
C ASP A 277 3.24 0.12 2.33
N PHE A 278 2.84 0.14 1.06
CA PHE A 278 3.77 0.32 -0.08
C PHE A 278 4.40 1.73 -0.14
N LEU A 279 3.63 2.79 0.11
CA LEU A 279 4.17 4.15 0.16
C LEU A 279 5.19 4.30 1.31
N SER A 280 4.96 3.60 2.42
CA SER A 280 5.80 3.59 3.60
C SER A 280 6.91 2.52 3.58
N ALA A 281 7.24 1.96 2.42
CA ALA A 281 8.31 0.99 2.22
C ALA A 281 9.65 1.41 2.85
N THR A 282 10.39 0.45 3.41
CA THR A 282 11.77 0.67 3.91
C THR A 282 12.73 0.93 2.75
N HIS A 283 12.58 0.18 1.67
CA HIS A 283 13.11 0.54 0.37
C HIS A 283 12.32 -0.17 -0.71
N MET A 284 12.23 0.46 -1.87
CA MET A 284 11.73 -0.19 -3.08
C MET A 284 12.52 0.37 -4.26
N SER A 285 12.94 -0.48 -5.18
CA SER A 285 13.63 -0.06 -6.40
C SER A 285 13.24 -0.96 -7.56
N GLY A 286 13.12 -0.37 -8.73
CA GLY A 286 12.68 -1.08 -9.92
C GLY A 286 12.67 -0.22 -11.16
N SER A 287 12.02 -0.73 -12.20
CA SER A 287 11.75 0.04 -13.40
C SER A 287 10.31 -0.15 -13.89
N PHE A 288 9.74 0.91 -14.44
CA PHE A 288 8.39 0.95 -14.98
C PHE A 288 8.48 1.45 -16.43
N ASP A 289 8.21 0.56 -17.40
CA ASP A 289 8.41 0.80 -18.84
C ASP A 289 9.81 1.37 -19.16
N GLY A 290 10.84 0.84 -18.50
CA GLY A 290 12.24 1.28 -18.62
C GLY A 290 12.62 2.51 -17.79
N SER A 291 11.65 3.18 -17.15
CA SER A 291 11.87 4.35 -16.28
C SER A 291 12.22 3.88 -14.88
N LEU A 292 13.39 4.26 -14.35
CA LEU A 292 13.82 3.84 -13.02
C LEU A 292 12.98 4.52 -11.95
N PHE A 293 12.56 3.75 -10.95
CA PHE A 293 11.89 4.31 -9.78
C PHE A 293 12.49 3.79 -8.48
N THR A 294 12.42 4.62 -7.44
CA THR A 294 12.88 4.28 -6.10
C THR A 294 11.96 4.86 -5.03
N ILE A 295 11.83 4.14 -3.92
CA ILE A 295 11.26 4.60 -2.65
C ILE A 295 12.34 4.37 -1.61
N HIS A 296 12.75 5.42 -0.91
CA HIS A 296 13.74 5.31 0.15
C HIS A 296 13.45 6.34 1.25
N PRO A 297 13.81 6.05 2.51
CA PRO A 297 13.78 7.02 3.58
C PRO A 297 14.58 8.24 3.18
N ARG A 298 13.98 9.42 3.32
CA ARG A 298 14.66 10.68 3.00
C ARG A 298 15.80 10.86 4.01
N GLN A 299 17.04 10.68 3.56
CA GLN A 299 18.21 11.02 4.37
C GLN A 299 18.29 12.54 4.47
N VAL A 300 17.82 13.09 5.59
CA VAL A 300 18.11 14.47 5.96
C VAL A 300 19.59 14.56 6.37
N HIS A 301 20.47 14.78 5.39
CA HIS A 301 21.83 15.24 5.65
C HIS A 301 21.76 16.71 6.09
N GLY A 302 21.74 16.94 7.39
CA GLY A 302 21.70 18.28 7.96
C GLY A 302 20.98 18.27 9.30
N THR A 303 21.74 18.62 10.32
CA THR A 303 21.34 19.01 11.67
C THR A 303 19.91 19.52 11.82
N VAL A 304 19.25 19.05 12.89
CA VAL A 304 18.35 19.90 13.69
C VAL A 304 19.19 21.07 14.22
N ALA A 305 19.44 22.07 13.38
CA ALA A 305 19.98 23.39 13.71
C ALA A 305 20.13 24.19 12.42
N GLY A 306 19.32 25.25 12.29
CA GLY A 306 19.68 26.53 11.68
C GLY A 306 20.07 26.59 10.20
N GLU A 307 19.41 27.53 9.50
CA GLU A 307 20.05 28.31 8.43
C GLU A 307 20.10 27.65 7.04
N HIS A 308 18.92 27.29 6.49
CA HIS A 308 18.48 27.56 5.09
C HIS A 308 17.00 27.16 4.88
N GLY A 309 16.10 27.96 5.45
CA GLY A 309 15.18 28.76 4.62
C GLY A 309 13.80 28.24 4.26
N ASP A 310 13.64 27.13 3.52
CA ASP A 310 12.46 27.07 2.63
C ASP A 310 11.52 25.86 2.79
N ILE A 311 11.83 24.85 3.61
CA ILE A 311 10.95 23.67 3.77
C ILE A 311 10.76 23.24 5.23
N ALA A 312 11.67 23.60 6.14
CA ALA A 312 11.61 23.14 7.54
C ALA A 312 10.68 23.96 8.44
N GLU A 313 10.29 25.18 8.04
CA GLU A 313 9.35 26.00 8.82
C GLU A 313 7.86 25.65 8.55
N ASP A 314 7.56 24.93 7.47
CA ASP A 314 6.18 24.70 6.99
C ASP A 314 5.66 23.27 7.23
N VAL A 315 6.30 22.53 8.13
CA VAL A 315 6.08 21.07 8.32
C VAL A 315 5.73 20.71 9.77
N GLY A 316 5.62 21.70 10.67
CA GLY A 316 5.29 21.46 12.08
C GLY A 316 6.44 20.83 12.88
N GLU A 317 6.15 20.42 14.12
CA GLU A 317 7.17 19.86 15.01
C GLU A 317 7.71 18.49 14.52
N PRO A 318 9.01 18.20 14.70
CA PRO A 318 9.61 16.92 14.30
C PRO A 318 8.95 15.68 14.91
N SER A 319 8.29 15.83 16.06
CA SER A 319 7.59 14.76 16.76
C SER A 319 6.24 14.39 16.15
N ALA A 320 5.73 15.16 15.19
CA ALA A 320 4.49 14.84 14.46
C ALA A 320 4.66 13.68 13.49
N TRP A 321 5.91 13.34 13.15
CA TRP A 321 6.25 12.53 11.98
C TRP A 321 6.98 11.26 12.38
N LYS A 322 6.42 10.12 11.99
CA LYS A 322 7.06 8.80 12.12
C LYS A 322 8.19 8.63 11.11
N LYS A 323 7.95 9.05 9.87
CA LYS A 323 8.83 8.74 8.74
C LYS A 323 8.70 9.75 7.61
N PHE A 324 9.83 10.04 6.98
CA PHE A 324 9.91 10.75 5.71
C PHE A 324 10.37 9.78 4.62
N SER A 325 9.58 9.61 3.57
CA SER A 325 9.93 8.78 2.41
C SER A 325 10.06 9.65 1.18
N ARG A 326 11.01 9.33 0.31
CA ARG A 326 11.16 9.94 -1.01
C ARG A 326 10.86 8.90 -2.06
N LEU A 327 9.79 9.12 -2.81
CA LEU A 327 9.50 8.42 -4.05
C LEU A 327 10.05 9.24 -5.21
N ARG A 328 10.77 8.57 -6.12
CA ARG A 328 11.32 9.18 -7.33
C ARG A 328 11.10 8.25 -8.50
N ILE A 329 10.65 8.79 -9.63
CA ILE A 329 10.66 8.12 -10.94
C ILE A 329 11.22 9.08 -11.98
N ASP A 330 12.17 8.60 -12.79
CA ASP A 330 12.89 9.41 -13.78
C ASP A 330 12.52 8.95 -15.20
N GLY A 331 12.16 9.90 -16.06
CA GLY A 331 11.93 9.68 -17.48
C GLY A 331 10.65 8.92 -17.83
N LEU A 332 9.62 8.98 -16.97
CA LEU A 332 8.34 8.32 -17.22
C LEU A 332 7.68 8.92 -18.47
N LYS A 333 7.40 8.10 -19.47
CA LYS A 333 6.65 8.56 -20.66
C LYS A 333 5.28 9.08 -20.25
N ILE A 334 4.91 10.25 -20.76
CA ILE A 334 3.65 10.93 -20.40
C ILE A 334 2.40 10.10 -20.73
N ASP A 335 2.53 9.15 -21.66
CA ASP A 335 1.41 8.31 -22.08
C ASP A 335 0.88 7.38 -20.97
N HIS A 336 1.65 7.16 -19.91
CA HIS A 336 1.18 6.49 -18.70
C HIS A 336 0.30 7.38 -17.82
N LEU A 337 0.38 8.72 -17.95
CA LEU A 337 -0.39 9.69 -17.17
C LEU A 337 -1.57 10.28 -17.95
N ASN A 338 -1.53 10.27 -19.28
CA ASN A 338 -2.53 10.96 -20.10
C ASN A 338 -3.75 10.09 -20.50
N ARG A 339 -3.63 8.76 -20.49
CA ARG A 339 -4.67 7.89 -21.04
C ARG A 339 -5.78 7.62 -20.02
N GLY A 340 -6.99 8.01 -20.38
CA GLY A 340 -8.16 7.80 -19.54
C GLY A 340 -8.23 8.75 -18.33
N VAL A 341 -7.38 9.79 -18.34
CA VAL A 341 -7.36 10.83 -17.32
C VAL A 341 -7.86 12.12 -17.96
N GLU A 342 -8.87 12.71 -17.35
CA GLU A 342 -9.31 14.06 -17.70
C GLU A 342 -8.51 15.11 -16.90
N GLY A 343 -8.30 16.30 -17.46
CA GLY A 343 -7.46 17.35 -16.86
C GLY A 343 -6.09 17.56 -17.53
N PRO A 344 -5.18 18.33 -16.90
CA PRO A 344 -3.92 18.77 -17.53
C PRO A 344 -3.07 17.66 -18.11
N PHE A 345 -2.97 16.52 -17.42
CA PHE A 345 -2.21 15.37 -17.92
C PHE A 345 -2.84 14.77 -19.18
N GLY A 346 -4.17 14.73 -19.28
CA GLY A 346 -4.89 14.25 -20.47
C GLY A 346 -4.71 15.13 -21.71
N TRP A 347 -4.35 16.41 -21.53
CA TRP A 347 -4.09 17.33 -22.65
C TRP A 347 -2.72 17.11 -23.29
N ILE A 348 -1.78 16.51 -22.56
CA ILE A 348 -0.40 16.31 -22.99
C ILE A 348 -0.28 14.96 -23.68
N TYR A 349 0.07 14.94 -24.96
CA TYR A 349 0.14 13.72 -25.76
C TYR A 349 1.57 13.25 -26.08
N GLU A 350 2.58 14.06 -25.80
CA GLU A 350 4.00 13.77 -26.06
C GLU A 350 4.86 14.39 -24.95
N GLY A 351 5.96 13.70 -24.58
CA GLY A 351 6.93 14.15 -23.58
C GLY A 351 7.25 13.08 -22.53
N ASN A 352 8.17 13.40 -21.63
CA ASN A 352 8.53 12.58 -20.48
C ASN A 352 8.41 13.37 -19.18
N VAL A 353 8.30 12.67 -18.07
CA VAL A 353 8.07 13.25 -16.75
C VAL A 353 9.01 12.65 -15.73
N ASP A 354 9.69 13.50 -14.97
CA ASP A 354 10.36 13.11 -13.73
C ASP A 354 9.46 13.51 -12.56
N ILE A 355 9.21 12.58 -11.64
CA ILE A 355 8.37 12.84 -10.47
C ILE A 355 9.20 12.56 -9.23
N VAL A 356 9.22 13.52 -8.31
CA VAL A 356 9.77 13.37 -6.97
C VAL A 356 8.68 13.72 -5.97
N ALA A 357 8.26 12.76 -5.16
CA ALA A 357 7.30 12.94 -4.08
C ALA A 357 8.00 12.72 -2.73
N ASP A 358 8.04 13.76 -1.89
CA ASP A 358 8.44 13.63 -0.49
C ASP A 358 7.18 13.41 0.36
N VAL A 359 7.05 12.20 0.91
CA VAL A 359 5.88 11.77 1.69
C VAL A 359 6.21 11.79 3.19
N MET A 360 5.35 12.43 3.96
CA MET A 360 5.47 12.57 5.41
C MET A 360 4.38 11.73 6.08
N PHE A 361 4.82 10.72 6.84
CA PHE A 361 3.92 9.82 7.57
C PHE A 361 3.77 10.28 9.02
N PRO A 362 2.54 10.47 9.51
CA PRO A 362 2.32 10.91 10.88
C PRO A 362 2.74 9.84 11.90
N ALA A 363 3.01 10.28 13.12
CA ALA A 363 3.26 9.41 14.28
C ALA A 363 2.07 8.49 14.59
N ASP A 364 2.35 7.34 15.20
CA ASP A 364 1.30 6.47 15.74
C ASP A 364 0.79 7.06 17.06
N LEU A 365 -0.49 6.83 17.40
CA LEU A 365 -1.15 7.45 18.56
C LEU A 365 -0.55 7.06 19.91
N ASP A 366 0.19 5.95 19.96
CA ASP A 366 0.87 5.47 21.17
C ASP A 366 2.01 6.40 21.60
N ASP A 367 2.52 7.24 20.69
CA ASP A 367 3.54 8.25 20.96
C ASP A 367 2.88 9.53 21.51
N GLY A 368 2.47 9.48 22.78
CA GLY A 368 1.61 10.47 23.45
C GLY A 368 2.04 11.94 23.33
N ILE A 369 1.53 12.64 22.31
CA ILE A 369 1.74 14.08 22.07
C ILE A 369 0.44 14.69 21.53
N THR A 370 -0.44 15.15 22.43
CA THR A 370 -1.82 15.53 22.04
C THR A 370 -2.08 17.03 21.96
N LYS A 371 -1.31 17.89 22.65
CA LYS A 371 -1.69 19.31 22.79
C LYS A 371 -1.08 20.28 21.77
N VAL A 372 0.10 19.98 21.20
CA VAL A 372 0.75 20.84 20.18
C VAL A 372 0.39 20.39 18.75
N MET A 373 -0.08 19.15 18.60
CA MET A 373 -0.55 18.60 17.33
C MET A 373 -1.90 19.17 16.88
N SER A 374 -2.75 19.62 17.81
CA SER A 374 -4.12 20.07 17.49
C SER A 374 -4.14 21.25 16.52
N ASP A 375 -3.37 22.30 16.81
CA ASP A 375 -3.39 23.54 16.02
C ASP A 375 -2.80 23.31 14.61
N PHE A 376 -1.82 22.41 14.51
CA PHE A 376 -1.25 21.99 13.22
C PHE A 376 -2.24 21.13 12.42
N TYR A 377 -2.91 20.18 13.07
CA TYR A 377 -3.96 19.37 12.45
C TYR A 377 -5.17 20.20 12.03
N ASP A 378 -5.56 21.23 12.77
CA ASP A 378 -6.65 22.13 12.40
C ASP A 378 -6.33 22.90 11.09
N GLN A 379 -5.08 23.35 10.90
CA GLN A 379 -4.67 23.98 9.63
C GLN A 379 -4.69 22.99 8.46
N LEU A 380 -4.26 21.75 8.68
CA LEU A 380 -4.33 20.71 7.66
C LEU A 380 -5.76 20.27 7.38
N GLU A 381 -6.63 20.29 8.39
CA GLU A 381 -8.05 19.99 8.28
C GLU A 381 -8.73 20.95 7.29
N ASP A 382 -8.47 22.24 7.39
CA ASP A 382 -9.01 23.25 6.45
C ASP A 382 -8.62 22.95 4.99
N VAL A 383 -7.36 22.58 4.76
CA VAL A 383 -6.86 22.19 3.43
C VAL A 383 -7.60 20.94 2.95
N VAL A 384 -7.73 19.91 3.78
CA VAL A 384 -8.44 18.68 3.41
C VAL A 384 -9.92 18.92 3.15
N ILE A 385 -10.58 19.73 3.97
CA ILE A 385 -11.99 20.09 3.79
C ILE A 385 -12.16 20.79 2.44
N SER A 386 -11.27 21.72 2.08
CA SER A 386 -11.33 22.39 0.77
C SER A 386 -11.20 21.41 -0.40
N ASN A 387 -10.31 20.41 -0.29
CA ASN A 387 -10.13 19.36 -1.30
C ASN A 387 -11.33 18.41 -1.38
N ARG A 388 -11.90 18.00 -0.24
CA ARG A 388 -13.11 17.18 -0.18
C ARG A 388 -14.33 17.89 -0.74
N MET A 389 -14.50 19.18 -0.46
CA MET A 389 -15.59 19.97 -1.04
C MET A 389 -15.50 20.02 -2.58
N ARG A 390 -14.28 20.05 -3.12
CA ARG A 390 -14.03 19.97 -4.57
C ARG A 390 -14.40 18.61 -5.17
N LEU A 391 -14.10 17.51 -4.46
CA LEU A 391 -14.54 16.16 -4.82
C LEU A 391 -16.07 16.03 -4.78
N LEU A 392 -16.72 16.48 -3.71
CA LEU A 392 -18.18 16.44 -3.61
C LEU A 392 -18.86 17.31 -4.67
N GLN A 393 -18.26 18.44 -5.03
CA GLN A 393 -18.75 19.28 -6.13
C GLN A 393 -18.59 18.60 -7.50
N LYS A 394 -17.60 17.71 -7.68
CA LYS A 394 -17.50 16.82 -8.85
C LYS A 394 -18.71 15.90 -8.94
N ASP A 395 -19.10 15.27 -7.84
CA ASP A 395 -20.24 14.34 -7.80
C ASP A 395 -21.58 15.05 -8.03
N LEU A 396 -21.79 16.22 -7.42
CA LEU A 396 -22.99 17.04 -7.57
C LEU A 396 -23.14 17.59 -9.00
N LEU A 397 -22.04 18.02 -9.63
CA LEU A 397 -22.08 18.51 -11.01
C LEU A 397 -22.24 17.37 -12.02
N ALA A 398 -21.62 16.21 -11.77
CA ALA A 398 -21.79 15.02 -12.60
C ALA A 398 -23.24 14.50 -12.60
N THR A 399 -23.91 14.52 -11.44
CA THR A 399 -25.34 14.17 -11.35
C THR A 399 -26.22 15.16 -12.10
N THR A 400 -25.93 16.46 -12.07
CA THR A 400 -26.67 17.46 -12.87
C THR A 400 -26.37 17.45 -14.37
N ALA A 401 -25.16 17.05 -14.77
CA ALA A 401 -24.76 16.96 -16.17
C ALA A 401 -25.41 15.77 -16.90
N SER A 402 -25.69 14.67 -16.19
CA SER A 402 -26.44 13.53 -16.74
C SER A 402 -27.90 13.86 -17.07
N ASP A 403 -28.49 14.89 -16.47
CA ASP A 403 -29.89 15.30 -16.70
C ASP A 403 -30.07 16.39 -17.78
N LEU A 404 -28.99 16.95 -18.35
CA LEU A 404 -29.05 18.10 -19.25
C LEU A 404 -28.30 17.90 -20.57
N LEU A 405 -28.74 16.92 -21.37
CA LEU A 405 -28.52 16.92 -22.82
C LEU A 405 -29.57 17.84 -23.49
N GLY A 406 -29.32 19.15 -23.49
CA GLY A 406 -30.11 20.19 -24.19
C GLY A 406 -29.30 21.48 -24.34
N PRO A 407 -29.55 22.33 -25.37
CA PRO A 407 -28.57 23.28 -25.86
C PRO A 407 -28.35 24.47 -24.91
N THR A 408 -27.08 24.89 -24.86
CA THR A 408 -26.52 26.09 -24.22
C THR A 408 -27.43 27.32 -24.21
N PRO A 409 -27.38 28.12 -23.13
CA PRO A 409 -27.50 29.56 -23.22
C PRO A 409 -26.16 30.25 -22.94
N THR A 410 -25.80 31.05 -23.93
CA THR A 410 -24.80 32.12 -23.93
C THR A 410 -25.19 33.27 -22.97
N GLU A 411 -24.17 34.03 -22.58
CA GLU A 411 -24.18 35.40 -22.03
C GLU A 411 -24.49 35.61 -20.54
N GLY A 412 -23.57 36.31 -19.85
CA GLY A 412 -23.85 36.90 -18.54
C GLY A 412 -22.63 37.26 -17.68
N HIS A 413 -21.94 38.35 -18.02
CA HIS A 413 -21.22 39.28 -17.12
C HIS A 413 -20.32 38.78 -15.96
N LEU A 414 -19.02 39.05 -16.14
CA LEU A 414 -18.03 39.30 -15.08
C LEU A 414 -18.42 40.53 -14.26
N SER A 415 -18.73 40.35 -12.97
CA SER A 415 -18.28 41.17 -11.82
C SER A 415 -19.24 41.05 -10.64
N GLN A 416 -18.92 40.19 -9.66
CA GLN A 416 -19.19 40.30 -8.22
C GLN A 416 -19.12 38.91 -7.59
N ALA A 417 -17.99 38.59 -6.97
CA ALA A 417 -17.88 37.53 -5.98
C ALA A 417 -16.87 37.99 -4.92
N ALA A 418 -17.29 38.99 -4.14
CA ALA A 418 -16.86 39.07 -2.75
C ALA A 418 -17.69 38.02 -1.99
N PRO A 419 -17.11 37.21 -1.10
CA PRO A 419 -17.89 36.27 -0.29
C PRO A 419 -18.71 37.08 0.72
N GLY A 420 -19.99 37.24 0.43
CA GLY A 420 -20.98 37.76 1.37
C GLY A 420 -21.41 36.64 2.30
N ASP A 421 -21.05 36.81 3.57
CA ASP A 421 -21.71 36.32 4.79
C ASP A 421 -22.86 35.31 4.61
N ALA A 422 -22.50 34.03 4.51
CA ALA A 422 -23.42 32.90 4.63
C ALA A 422 -22.94 31.94 5.75
N GLY A 423 -22.48 32.52 6.85
CA GLY A 423 -21.80 31.81 7.94
C GLY A 423 -22.68 31.15 9.00
N ASP A 424 -24.01 31.25 8.96
CA ASP A 424 -24.80 31.01 10.19
C ASP A 424 -26.04 30.12 10.08
N GLN A 425 -26.17 29.28 9.04
CA GLN A 425 -27.31 28.33 8.94
C GLN A 425 -26.95 26.86 8.73
N ALA A 426 -25.66 26.50 8.64
CA ALA A 426 -25.22 25.10 8.56
C ALA A 426 -24.77 24.50 9.91
N ARG A 427 -24.90 25.24 11.03
CA ARG A 427 -24.42 24.84 12.37
C ARG A 427 -25.48 24.25 13.31
N GLN A 428 -26.67 23.92 12.84
CA GLN A 428 -27.81 23.59 13.73
C GLN A 428 -28.55 22.29 13.44
N SER A 429 -27.91 21.29 12.83
CA SER A 429 -28.48 19.94 12.74
C SER A 429 -27.42 18.85 12.83
N LEU A 430 -26.76 18.74 13.99
CA LEU A 430 -26.05 17.52 14.44
C LEU A 430 -25.86 17.62 15.96
N ASP A 431 -26.88 17.21 16.69
CA ASP A 431 -26.88 16.87 18.13
C ASP A 431 -28.16 16.01 18.28
N THR A 432 -28.24 14.85 18.93
CA THR A 432 -27.53 14.32 20.10
C THR A 432 -27.95 12.85 20.25
N SER A 433 -27.02 11.90 20.17
CA SER A 433 -27.11 10.61 20.86
C SER A 433 -25.76 9.88 20.81
N ASP A 434 -25.33 9.37 21.96
CA ASP A 434 -24.18 8.49 22.19
C ASP A 434 -22.84 9.13 22.60
N PHE A 435 -22.89 10.01 23.60
CA PHE A 435 -21.74 10.35 24.43
C PHE A 435 -21.54 9.31 25.54
N SER A 436 -20.74 8.27 25.28
CA SER A 436 -19.92 7.63 26.34
C SER A 436 -18.74 6.77 25.85
N ASN A 437 -18.33 6.80 24.57
CA ASN A 437 -17.18 6.00 24.12
C ASN A 437 -16.29 6.62 23.00
N SER A 438 -16.41 7.91 22.68
CA SER A 438 -15.88 8.50 21.43
C SER A 438 -14.56 9.29 21.51
N SER A 439 -13.86 9.35 22.65
CA SER A 439 -12.65 10.18 22.73
C SER A 439 -11.47 9.66 21.91
N ASN A 440 -11.39 8.36 21.63
CA ASN A 440 -10.30 7.79 20.82
C ASN A 440 -10.57 7.86 19.31
N SER A 441 -11.83 7.78 18.87
CA SER A 441 -12.15 7.80 17.43
C SER A 441 -11.96 9.19 16.80
N SER A 442 -12.08 10.26 17.58
CA SER A 442 -11.90 11.64 17.07
C SER A 442 -10.44 12.02 16.81
N GLU A 443 -9.48 11.40 17.53
CA GLU A 443 -8.05 11.69 17.33
C GLU A 443 -7.44 10.86 16.18
N GLU A 444 -7.90 9.61 15.97
CA GLU A 444 -7.51 8.79 14.81
C GLU A 444 -7.82 9.45 13.47
N ASP A 445 -8.95 10.16 13.39
CA ASP A 445 -9.46 10.79 12.17
C ASP A 445 -8.78 12.13 11.83
N ARG A 446 -7.92 12.63 12.72
CA ARG A 446 -7.18 13.90 12.58
C ARG A 446 -5.72 13.73 12.16
N ARG A 447 -5.30 12.52 11.79
CA ARG A 447 -3.95 12.28 11.28
C ARG A 447 -3.89 12.56 9.79
N TYR A 448 -2.90 13.35 9.38
CA TYR A 448 -2.70 13.73 7.99
C TYR A 448 -1.38 13.21 7.44
N LEU A 449 -1.43 12.75 6.20
CA LEU A 449 -0.28 12.45 5.37
C LEU A 449 -0.07 13.62 4.42
N ILE A 450 1.16 14.15 4.38
CA ILE A 450 1.55 15.23 3.47
C ILE A 450 2.44 14.65 2.38
N MET A 451 2.18 15.04 1.14
CA MET A 451 2.95 14.67 -0.03
C MET A 451 3.36 15.92 -0.80
N ASP A 452 4.64 16.27 -0.72
CA ASP A 452 5.24 17.35 -1.50
C ASP A 452 5.68 16.79 -2.86
N LEU A 453 4.92 17.15 -3.90
CA LEU A 453 5.08 16.63 -5.24
C LEU A 453 5.83 17.64 -6.11
N ARG A 454 6.93 17.20 -6.73
CA ARG A 454 7.70 17.93 -7.72
C ARG A 454 7.69 17.14 -9.02
N ILE A 455 7.07 17.71 -10.04
CA ILE A 455 6.95 17.12 -11.36
C ILE A 455 7.75 17.96 -12.33
N HIS A 456 8.71 17.36 -13.03
CA HIS A 456 9.41 18.00 -14.13
C HIS A 456 8.91 17.38 -15.43
N MET A 457 8.23 18.19 -16.22
CA MET A 457 7.78 17.78 -17.55
C MET A 457 8.82 18.20 -18.58
N ASN A 458 9.35 17.23 -19.32
CA ASN A 458 10.42 17.40 -20.28
C ASN A 458 9.89 17.26 -21.71
N ASP A 459 10.20 18.23 -22.57
CA ASP A 459 9.85 18.23 -24.00
C ASP A 459 8.35 17.95 -24.30
N VAL A 460 7.45 18.47 -23.45
CA VAL A 460 6.02 18.19 -23.53
C VAL A 460 5.29 18.95 -24.64
N LYS A 461 4.29 18.29 -25.25
CA LYS A 461 3.34 18.92 -26.17
C LYS A 461 1.90 18.63 -25.75
N ALA A 462 1.08 19.67 -25.78
CA ALA A 462 -0.32 19.60 -25.40
C ALA A 462 -1.26 20.02 -26.53
N ALA A 463 -2.45 19.43 -26.54
CA ALA A 463 -3.55 19.80 -27.41
C ALA A 463 -4.75 20.23 -26.57
N VAL A 464 -5.54 21.17 -27.09
CA VAL A 464 -6.79 21.57 -26.43
C VAL A 464 -7.75 20.37 -26.49
N PRO A 465 -8.32 19.95 -25.35
CA PRO A 465 -9.29 18.86 -25.33
C PRO A 465 -10.53 19.23 -26.15
N LEU A 466 -11.05 18.27 -26.92
CA LEU A 466 -12.29 18.47 -27.69
C LEU A 466 -13.53 18.49 -26.79
N PHE A 467 -13.47 17.77 -25.66
CA PHE A 467 -14.50 17.69 -24.63
C PHE A 467 -13.83 17.58 -23.25
N THR A 468 -14.31 18.33 -22.25
CA THR A 468 -13.94 18.15 -20.84
C THR A 468 -15.24 17.84 -20.10
N LYS A 469 -15.41 16.61 -19.60
CA LYS A 469 -16.56 16.28 -18.74
C LYS A 469 -16.33 16.78 -17.32
N ASP A 470 -15.06 16.88 -16.91
CA ASP A 470 -14.63 17.46 -15.64
C ASP A 470 -14.73 19.00 -15.62
N ILE A 471 -15.92 19.53 -15.30
CA ILE A 471 -16.15 20.97 -15.09
C ILE A 471 -15.90 21.37 -13.61
N SER A 472 -15.73 20.40 -12.70
CA SER A 472 -15.71 20.70 -11.25
C SER A 472 -14.57 21.61 -10.80
N TYR A 473 -13.35 21.41 -11.32
CA TYR A 473 -12.16 22.19 -10.91
C TYR A 473 -11.45 22.90 -12.06
N ILE A 474 -11.81 22.60 -13.31
CA ILE A 474 -11.16 23.15 -14.50
C ILE A 474 -11.94 24.38 -14.97
N ASN A 475 -11.35 25.56 -14.81
CA ASN A 475 -11.84 26.75 -15.46
C ASN A 475 -11.56 26.68 -16.98
N GLN A 476 -12.61 26.57 -17.79
CA GLN A 476 -12.54 26.52 -19.26
C GLN A 476 -11.77 27.72 -19.86
N ALA A 477 -11.80 28.88 -19.19
CA ALA A 477 -11.06 30.06 -19.65
C ALA A 477 -9.53 29.88 -19.61
N LEU A 478 -9.03 29.05 -18.69
CA LEU A 478 -7.60 28.80 -18.51
C LEU A 478 -7.07 27.66 -19.38
N VAL A 479 -7.93 26.81 -19.96
CA VAL A 479 -7.51 25.66 -20.78
C VAL A 479 -6.61 26.09 -21.95
N ARG A 480 -7.05 27.06 -22.77
CA ARG A 480 -6.26 27.52 -23.93
C ARG A 480 -4.94 28.20 -23.51
N PRO A 481 -4.93 29.11 -22.51
CA PRO A 481 -3.68 29.62 -21.95
C PRO A 481 -2.72 28.54 -21.43
N ILE A 482 -3.22 27.51 -20.73
CA ILE A 482 -2.39 26.42 -20.21
C ILE A 482 -1.77 25.64 -21.36
N VAL A 483 -2.55 25.21 -22.35
CA VAL A 483 -2.03 24.51 -23.52
C VAL A 483 -1.01 25.36 -24.29
N ALA A 484 -1.27 26.66 -24.43
CA ALA A 484 -0.32 27.59 -25.06
C ALA A 484 0.97 27.73 -24.25
N TYR A 485 0.88 27.78 -22.92
CA TYR A 485 2.03 27.83 -22.02
C TYR A 485 2.89 26.58 -22.14
N ILE A 486 2.25 25.39 -22.13
CA ILE A 486 2.94 24.11 -22.29
C ILE A 486 3.72 24.09 -23.61
N ASN A 487 3.06 24.41 -24.72
CA ASN A 487 3.68 24.40 -26.04
C ASN A 487 4.72 25.51 -26.26
N ALA A 488 4.68 26.59 -25.47
CA ALA A 488 5.67 27.67 -25.55
C ALA A 488 7.00 27.32 -24.86
N LYS A 489 6.96 26.43 -23.86
CA LYS A 489 8.14 25.98 -23.12
C LYS A 489 8.79 24.81 -23.85
N LYS A 490 10.04 25.01 -24.28
CA LYS A 490 10.76 24.04 -25.14
C LYS A 490 11.70 23.08 -24.40
N THR A 491 11.93 23.27 -23.10
CA THR A 491 12.94 22.50 -22.36
C THR A 491 12.30 21.69 -21.24
N TYR A 492 11.88 22.36 -20.18
CA TYR A 492 11.18 21.71 -19.08
C TYR A 492 10.19 22.68 -18.42
N ILE A 493 9.17 22.11 -17.79
CA ILE A 493 8.19 22.83 -16.97
C ILE A 493 8.23 22.21 -15.57
N PRO A 494 8.73 22.95 -14.57
CA PRO A 494 8.68 22.50 -13.18
C PRO A 494 7.29 22.78 -12.61
N ILE A 495 6.69 21.78 -12.00
CA ILE A 495 5.43 21.88 -11.26
C ILE A 495 5.72 21.46 -9.83
N THR A 496 5.31 22.29 -8.89
CA THR A 496 5.44 22.02 -7.46
C THR A 496 4.08 22.16 -6.81
N CYS A 497 3.61 21.12 -6.14
CA CYS A 497 2.37 21.15 -5.39
C CYS A 497 2.45 20.29 -4.13
N ARG A 498 1.55 20.55 -3.18
CA ARG A 498 1.47 19.85 -1.90
C ARG A 498 0.09 19.23 -1.80
N ILE A 499 0.06 17.94 -1.52
CA ILE A 499 -1.18 17.18 -1.32
C ILE A 499 -1.26 16.82 0.16
N VAL A 500 -2.39 17.12 0.80
CA VAL A 500 -2.67 16.75 2.19
C VAL A 500 -3.87 15.81 2.20
N LYS A 501 -3.74 14.64 2.83
CA LYS A 501 -4.81 13.63 2.93
C LYS A 501 -4.94 13.12 4.34
N ARG A 502 -6.15 12.68 4.73
CA ARG A 502 -6.32 11.97 6.00
C ARG A 502 -5.72 10.58 5.88
N VAL A 503 -5.15 10.08 6.97
CA VAL A 503 -4.69 8.69 7.04
C VAL A 503 -5.87 7.72 6.84
N THR A 504 -7.06 8.07 7.31
CA THR A 504 -8.30 7.30 7.12
C THR A 504 -8.74 7.19 5.66
N ASP A 505 -8.29 8.07 4.77
CA ASP A 505 -8.53 7.94 3.32
C ASP A 505 -7.79 6.72 2.73
N PHE A 506 -6.74 6.25 3.40
CA PHE A 506 -5.97 5.08 2.98
C PHE A 506 -6.49 3.76 3.54
N ASP A 507 -7.39 3.80 4.52
CA ASP A 507 -7.99 2.61 5.12
C ASP A 507 -8.89 1.90 4.11
N GLY A 508 -8.51 0.70 3.69
CA GLY A 508 -9.15 -0.07 2.62
C GLY A 508 -8.67 0.30 1.22
N SER A 509 -7.69 1.20 1.06
CA SER A 509 -7.19 1.59 -0.26
C SER A 509 -6.13 0.62 -0.79
N TRP A 510 -6.34 0.10 -2.00
CA TRP A 510 -5.39 -0.78 -2.68
C TRP A 510 -4.69 -0.07 -3.84
N SER A 511 -5.31 0.99 -4.36
CA SER A 511 -4.79 1.79 -5.47
C SER A 511 -4.79 3.30 -5.16
N ILE A 512 -4.11 4.05 -6.03
CA ILE A 512 -4.12 5.52 -6.02
C ILE A 512 -5.51 6.11 -6.28
N PHE A 513 -6.40 5.34 -6.91
CA PHE A 513 -7.76 5.75 -7.20
C PHE A 513 -8.63 5.66 -5.96
N ASP A 514 -8.60 4.52 -5.24
CA ASP A 514 -9.51 4.22 -4.13
C ASP A 514 -9.33 5.16 -2.92
N CYS A 515 -8.15 5.78 -2.78
CA CYS A 515 -7.88 6.80 -1.77
C CYS A 515 -8.19 8.23 -2.26
N GLY A 516 -8.60 8.42 -3.52
CA GLY A 516 -8.83 9.73 -4.14
C GLY A 516 -7.57 10.54 -4.46
N LEU A 517 -6.38 9.98 -4.25
CA LEU A 517 -5.10 10.69 -4.46
C LEU A 517 -4.90 11.11 -5.93
N MET A 518 -5.46 10.37 -6.88
CA MET A 518 -5.41 10.71 -8.31
C MET A 518 -6.15 12.03 -8.62
N ASP A 519 -7.31 12.26 -8.01
CA ASP A 519 -8.11 13.48 -8.20
C ASP A 519 -7.51 14.69 -7.46
N ASP A 520 -6.88 14.46 -6.30
CA ASP A 520 -6.13 15.48 -5.59
C ASP A 520 -4.91 15.93 -6.41
N MET A 521 -4.17 14.95 -6.95
CA MET A 521 -2.98 15.20 -7.76
C MET A 521 -3.29 15.98 -9.05
N SER A 522 -4.34 15.60 -9.78
CA SER A 522 -4.71 16.26 -11.05
C SER A 522 -5.04 17.74 -10.86
N ALA A 523 -5.67 18.07 -9.74
CA ALA A 523 -6.12 19.41 -9.44
C ALA A 523 -5.06 20.31 -8.85
N GLU A 524 -4.25 19.80 -7.93
CA GLU A 524 -3.10 20.52 -7.43
C GLU A 524 -2.12 20.83 -8.57
N THR A 525 -2.00 19.93 -9.53
CA THR A 525 -1.26 20.15 -10.78
C THR A 525 -1.92 21.26 -11.62
N TYR A 526 -3.24 21.24 -11.78
CA TYR A 526 -3.98 22.29 -12.49
C TYR A 526 -3.78 23.67 -11.87
N GLU A 527 -3.90 23.77 -10.55
CA GLU A 527 -3.74 25.03 -9.82
C GLU A 527 -2.30 25.53 -9.89
N ALA A 528 -1.32 24.62 -9.85
CA ALA A 528 0.07 24.97 -10.09
C ALA A 528 0.29 25.57 -11.50
N PHE A 529 -0.33 25.00 -12.55
CA PHE A 529 -0.28 25.60 -13.89
C PHE A 529 -0.97 26.96 -13.95
N ALA A 530 -2.13 27.10 -13.31
CA ALA A 530 -2.88 28.35 -13.30
C ALA A 530 -2.03 29.48 -12.68
N ARG A 531 -1.42 29.21 -11.52
CA ARG A 531 -0.49 30.13 -10.84
C ARG A 531 0.69 30.48 -11.72
N ASP A 532 1.35 29.48 -12.32
CA ASP A 532 2.51 29.69 -13.21
C ASP A 532 2.20 30.67 -14.37
N ILE A 533 1.01 30.55 -14.96
CA ILE A 533 0.59 31.39 -16.09
C ILE A 533 0.31 32.82 -15.65
N GLU A 534 -0.40 32.99 -14.52
CA GLU A 534 -0.64 34.32 -13.95
C GLU A 534 0.69 35.02 -13.64
N ASP A 535 1.63 34.28 -13.08
CA ASP A 535 2.95 34.76 -12.73
C ASP A 535 3.76 35.19 -13.97
N GLN A 536 3.71 34.41 -15.05
CA GLN A 536 4.32 34.79 -16.32
C GLN A 536 3.68 36.05 -16.93
N GLN A 537 2.35 36.13 -16.94
CA GLN A 537 1.65 37.30 -17.45
C GLN A 537 1.99 38.56 -16.64
N SER A 538 2.06 38.43 -15.31
CA SER A 538 2.42 39.52 -14.41
C SER A 538 3.87 39.98 -14.67
N ARG A 539 4.82 39.05 -14.84
CA ARG A 539 6.22 39.33 -15.18
C ARG A 539 6.36 40.05 -16.51
N VAL A 540 5.67 39.60 -17.56
CA VAL A 540 5.70 40.26 -18.87
C VAL A 540 5.11 41.68 -18.80
N ARG A 541 4.01 41.87 -18.05
CA ARG A 541 3.43 43.21 -17.82
C ARG A 541 4.40 44.11 -17.08
N ARG A 542 5.08 43.60 -16.04
CA ARG A 542 6.11 44.34 -15.28
C ARG A 542 7.29 44.72 -16.18
N LEU A 543 7.81 43.79 -16.99
CA LEU A 543 8.90 44.05 -17.93
C LEU A 543 8.53 45.12 -18.98
N LYS A 544 7.30 45.08 -19.54
CA LYS A 544 6.82 46.11 -20.46
C LYS A 544 6.72 47.49 -19.79
N LYS A 545 6.21 47.55 -18.56
CA LYS A 545 6.15 48.80 -17.78
C LYS A 545 7.56 49.32 -17.51
N VAL A 546 8.46 48.50 -16.97
CA VAL A 546 9.84 48.90 -16.67
C VAL A 546 10.57 49.34 -17.94
N GLY A 547 10.43 48.60 -19.05
CA GLY A 547 11.00 48.97 -20.35
C GLY A 547 10.47 50.31 -20.90
N PHE A 548 9.19 50.60 -20.71
CA PHE A 548 8.62 51.90 -21.06
C PHE A 548 9.20 53.02 -20.18
N TRP A 549 9.35 52.78 -18.87
CA TRP A 549 9.97 53.74 -17.94
C TRP A 549 11.45 53.98 -18.27
N THR A 550 12.23 52.95 -18.55
CA THR A 550 13.66 53.10 -18.89
C THR A 550 13.85 53.79 -20.25
N LEU A 551 13.02 53.49 -21.25
CA LEU A 551 13.03 54.18 -22.53
C LEU A 551 12.66 55.66 -22.35
N SER A 552 11.61 55.95 -21.58
CA SER A 552 11.20 57.33 -21.28
C SER A 552 12.32 58.11 -20.58
N LEU A 553 13.00 57.50 -19.62
CA LEU A 553 14.11 58.11 -18.88
C LEU A 553 15.33 58.31 -19.77
N ALA A 554 15.65 57.36 -20.65
CA ALA A 554 16.72 57.49 -21.64
C ALA A 554 16.43 58.61 -22.64
N VAL A 555 15.19 58.72 -23.12
CA VAL A 555 14.75 59.81 -24.03
C VAL A 555 14.85 61.17 -23.32
N HIS A 556 14.40 61.28 -22.07
CA HIS A 556 14.56 62.51 -21.28
C HIS A 556 16.03 62.87 -21.06
N ALA A 557 16.88 61.89 -20.75
CA ALA A 557 18.32 62.10 -20.61
C ALA A 557 18.98 62.55 -21.93
N LEU A 558 18.56 62.01 -23.06
CA LEU A 558 19.06 62.39 -24.39
C LEU A 558 18.62 63.83 -24.75
N PHE A 559 17.37 64.19 -24.47
CA PHE A 559 16.90 65.57 -24.65
C PHE A 559 17.59 66.57 -23.71
N MET A 560 17.81 66.22 -22.44
CA MET A 560 18.60 67.04 -21.51
C MET A 560 20.07 67.17 -21.97
N GLY A 561 20.67 66.09 -22.47
CA GLY A 561 22.03 66.11 -23.03
C GLY A 561 22.15 66.96 -24.30
N MET A 562 21.13 67.00 -25.15
CA MET A 562 21.09 67.88 -26.33
C MET A 562 20.79 69.34 -25.95
N ALA A 563 19.97 69.59 -24.93
CA ALA A 563 19.70 70.94 -24.44
C ALA A 563 20.92 71.58 -23.75
N GLY A 564 21.83 70.79 -23.19
CA GLY A 564 23.10 71.26 -22.62
C GLY A 564 24.16 71.69 -23.65
N ASN A 565 23.92 71.47 -24.95
CA ASN A 565 24.85 71.80 -26.03
C ASN A 565 24.43 73.04 -26.86
N VAL A 566 23.46 73.81 -26.37
CA VAL A 566 22.99 75.07 -26.97
C VAL A 566 23.15 76.22 -25.96
N ILE A 567 24.40 76.59 -25.67
CA ILE A 567 24.80 77.92 -25.15
C ILE A 567 26.11 78.31 -25.82
#